data_AF-A0A7X3WFB3-F1
#
_entry.id   AF-A0A7X3WFB3-F1
#
_cell.length_a   1.000
_cell.length_b   1.000
_cell.length_c   1.000
_cell.angle_alpha   90.00
_cell.angle_beta   90.00
_cell.angle_gamma   90.00
#
_symmetry.space_group_name_H-M   'P 1'
#
loop_
_entity.id
_entity.type
_entity.pdbx_description
1 polymer ?
#
loop_
_entity_poly.entity_id
_entity_poly.type
_entity_poly.pdbx_seq_one_letter_code
_entity_poly.pdbx_strand_id
1 'polypeptide(L)'
;MKKVNRVRTHNGWKHPLYFAFLMALIIGVAFNVYAGKDDCTNIDGDGAVAISEVNSENVNTPNDYDEVVEEDDRKGVIYLSLIGGSQPTPNGCGLNPKNDASQWTGWGGPLNFDNVTIGEGTTTRNHIVIGGTLFERGIGSHAIATLVYDLSGDKYLRFEAYVGMSDEKDPGGCGAGGTSDFTFSIDGKEAFKSETLPGSDGGENVEAVKVEFDIPTGAKELTIVMGDGGDGNGCDHSTIGDAKLLTAQALAVEPANKLPTIWGHLKESY
;
A
#
# COMPACT_ATOMS: atom_id res chain seq x y z
N MET A 1 -38.80 -80.94 -51.53
CA MET A 1 -38.39 -82.10 -50.70
C MET A 1 -36.97 -81.90 -50.18
N LYS A 2 -36.79 -81.57 -48.89
CA LYS A 2 -35.80 -82.18 -47.97
C LYS A 2 -35.87 -81.49 -46.59
N LYS A 3 -35.79 -82.35 -45.57
CA LYS A 3 -35.95 -82.13 -44.13
C LYS A 3 -34.91 -81.15 -43.57
N VAL A 4 -35.30 -80.19 -42.73
CA VAL A 4 -35.20 -80.22 -41.24
C VAL A 4 -33.89 -80.80 -40.73
N ASN A 5 -33.08 -79.94 -40.08
CA ASN A 5 -32.50 -80.29 -38.79
C ASN A 5 -32.36 -79.06 -37.89
N ARG A 6 -32.85 -79.23 -36.67
CA ARG A 6 -32.97 -78.27 -35.58
C ARG A 6 -31.82 -78.55 -34.62
N VAL A 7 -31.03 -77.55 -34.24
CA VAL A 7 -30.31 -77.57 -32.96
C VAL A 7 -30.44 -76.18 -32.32
N ARG A 8 -31.13 -76.18 -31.18
CA ARG A 8 -31.22 -75.12 -30.15
C ARG A 8 -29.84 -75.11 -29.45
N THR A 9 -29.24 -73.98 -29.07
CA THR A 9 -29.51 -73.35 -27.77
C THR A 9 -28.71 -72.05 -27.55
N HIS A 10 -29.39 -71.12 -26.86
CA HIS A 10 -28.91 -70.20 -25.82
C HIS A 10 -27.96 -69.02 -26.14
N ASN A 11 -28.59 -67.83 -26.11
CA ASN A 11 -28.29 -66.65 -25.28
C ASN A 11 -26.83 -66.32 -24.97
N GLY A 12 -26.36 -65.22 -25.56
CA GLY A 12 -25.20 -64.46 -25.10
C GLY A 12 -25.35 -63.00 -25.53
N TRP A 13 -26.04 -62.23 -24.71
CA TRP A 13 -26.21 -60.78 -24.84
C TRP A 13 -24.87 -60.07 -24.61
N LYS A 14 -24.63 -59.01 -25.41
CA LYS A 14 -23.91 -57.74 -25.12
C LYS A 14 -22.77 -57.40 -26.09
N HIS A 15 -23.09 -56.56 -27.08
CA HIS A 15 -22.23 -55.43 -27.45
C HIS A 15 -22.57 -54.27 -26.49
N PRO A 16 -21.63 -53.37 -26.16
CA PRO A 16 -21.40 -52.24 -27.05
C PRO A 16 -19.93 -51.79 -27.19
N LEU A 17 -19.74 -51.03 -28.26
CA LEU A 17 -18.54 -50.34 -28.70
C LEU A 17 -17.90 -49.48 -27.60
N TYR A 18 -16.57 -49.55 -27.51
CA TYR A 18 -15.74 -48.57 -26.82
C TYR A 18 -15.63 -47.30 -27.68
N PHE A 19 -16.35 -46.24 -27.30
CA PHE A 19 -16.07 -44.87 -27.73
C PHE A 19 -15.22 -44.22 -26.65
N ALA A 20 -13.91 -44.10 -26.89
CA ALA A 20 -13.01 -43.36 -26.01
C ALA A 20 -13.18 -41.85 -26.27
N PHE A 21 -13.91 -41.17 -25.39
CA PHE A 21 -13.90 -39.71 -25.33
C PHE A 21 -12.63 -39.27 -24.59
N LEU A 22 -11.64 -38.79 -25.35
CA LEU A 22 -10.45 -38.14 -24.80
C LEU A 22 -10.84 -36.71 -24.42
N MET A 23 -11.27 -36.50 -23.18
CA MET A 23 -11.54 -35.17 -22.64
C MET A 23 -10.21 -34.55 -22.20
N ALA A 24 -9.60 -33.75 -23.08
CA ALA A 24 -8.42 -32.96 -22.72
C ALA A 24 -8.86 -31.85 -21.74
N LEU A 25 -8.66 -32.09 -20.45
CA LEU A 25 -8.80 -31.08 -19.41
C LEU A 25 -7.57 -30.15 -19.50
N ILE A 26 -7.70 -29.05 -20.23
CA ILE A 26 -6.73 -27.96 -20.16
C ILE A 26 -6.92 -27.32 -18.78
N ILE A 27 -6.12 -27.74 -17.81
CA ILE A 27 -5.94 -26.99 -16.56
C ILE A 27 -5.18 -25.73 -16.97
N GLY A 28 -5.91 -24.66 -17.28
CA GLY A 28 -5.35 -23.33 -17.38
C GLY A 28 -4.81 -22.96 -16.00
N VAL A 29 -3.51 -23.07 -15.81
CA VAL A 29 -2.84 -22.42 -14.68
C VAL A 29 -2.93 -20.93 -14.98
N ALA A 30 -3.93 -20.28 -14.40
CA ALA A 30 -3.97 -18.83 -14.34
C ALA A 30 -2.81 -18.40 -13.44
N PHE A 31 -1.67 -18.09 -14.04
CA PHE A 31 -0.70 -17.23 -13.38
C PHE A 31 -1.42 -15.90 -13.17
N ASN A 32 -1.83 -15.66 -11.93
CA ASN A 32 -2.18 -14.31 -11.53
C ASN A 32 -0.86 -13.56 -11.55
N VAL A 33 -0.59 -12.84 -12.63
CA VAL A 33 0.43 -11.80 -12.62
C VAL A 33 -0.16 -10.73 -11.72
N TYR A 34 0.42 -10.58 -10.53
CA TYR A 34 0.06 -9.50 -9.63
C TYR A 34 0.53 -8.20 -10.29
N ALA A 35 -0.39 -7.24 -10.39
CA ALA A 35 0.05 -5.87 -10.57
C ALA A 35 0.72 -5.45 -9.25
N GLY A 36 1.83 -4.73 -9.35
CA GLY A 36 2.56 -4.14 -8.24
C GLY A 36 3.10 -2.79 -8.67
N LYS A 37 3.94 -2.14 -7.87
CA LYS A 37 4.54 -0.85 -8.25
C LYS A 37 5.19 -0.85 -9.64
N ASP A 38 5.67 -1.99 -10.13
CA ASP A 38 6.32 -2.15 -11.45
C ASP A 38 5.43 -1.78 -12.64
N ASP A 39 4.10 -1.80 -12.48
CA ASP A 39 3.16 -1.40 -13.53
C ASP A 39 2.92 0.12 -13.56
N CYS A 40 3.59 0.86 -12.68
CA CYS A 40 3.39 2.30 -12.47
C CYS A 40 4.48 3.14 -13.10
N THR A 41 4.09 4.33 -13.54
CA THR A 41 5.00 5.32 -14.09
C THR A 41 5.37 6.35 -13.04
N ASN A 42 6.57 6.92 -13.15
CA ASN A 42 7.07 7.97 -12.25
C ASN A 42 7.07 7.50 -10.78
N ILE A 43 7.57 6.30 -10.53
CA ILE A 43 7.85 5.80 -9.18
C ILE A 43 9.31 6.09 -8.82
N ASP A 44 9.59 6.14 -7.52
CA ASP A 44 10.93 6.07 -6.92
C ASP A 44 11.91 7.19 -7.32
N GLY A 45 11.46 8.18 -8.10
CA GLY A 45 12.23 9.36 -8.49
C GLY A 45 13.37 9.06 -9.47
N ASP A 46 13.33 9.63 -10.67
CA ASP A 46 14.48 9.54 -11.59
C ASP A 46 15.71 10.23 -10.95
N GLY A 47 16.70 9.43 -10.53
CA GLY A 47 17.91 9.94 -9.90
C GLY A 47 17.77 10.26 -8.42
N ALA A 48 16.84 9.60 -7.71
CA ALA A 48 16.78 9.67 -6.26
C ALA A 48 18.13 9.31 -5.63
N VAL A 49 18.49 9.98 -4.54
CA VAL A 49 19.77 9.70 -3.84
C VAL A 49 19.73 8.29 -3.28
N ALA A 50 20.86 7.60 -3.38
CA ALA A 50 20.99 6.24 -2.89
C ALA A 50 20.78 6.17 -1.37
N ILE A 51 19.96 5.21 -0.94
CA ILE A 51 19.77 4.81 0.45
C ILE A 51 20.87 3.86 0.92
N SER A 52 21.13 3.85 2.23
CA SER A 52 22.13 2.97 2.84
C SER A 52 21.52 2.16 4.00
N GLU A 53 21.47 0.84 3.86
CA GLU A 53 21.10 -0.05 4.97
C GLU A 53 22.26 -0.09 5.98
N VAL A 54 21.93 0.10 7.26
CA VAL A 54 22.88 0.14 8.38
C VAL A 54 22.36 -0.71 9.54
N ASN A 55 23.20 -0.97 10.55
CA ASN A 55 22.75 -1.69 11.76
C ASN A 55 22.00 -0.79 12.76
N SER A 56 22.16 0.52 12.60
CA SER A 56 21.58 1.58 13.44
C SER A 56 21.64 2.85 12.62
N GLU A 57 20.51 3.54 12.48
CA GLU A 57 20.42 4.85 11.83
C GLU A 57 21.34 5.90 12.49
N ASN A 58 21.70 6.93 11.74
CA ASN A 58 22.40 8.09 12.27
C ASN A 58 21.79 9.39 11.74
N VAL A 59 21.25 10.21 12.65
CA VAL A 59 20.68 11.55 12.37
C VAL A 59 21.53 12.48 11.48
N ASN A 60 22.86 12.29 11.42
CA ASN A 60 23.78 13.10 10.60
C ASN A 60 24.09 12.50 9.23
N THR A 61 23.63 11.28 8.97
CA THR A 61 23.70 10.60 7.68
C THR A 61 22.32 10.69 7.03
N PRO A 62 22.16 11.44 5.92
CA PRO A 62 20.88 11.48 5.23
C PRO A 62 20.48 10.09 4.72
N ASN A 63 19.24 9.69 4.97
CA ASN A 63 18.62 8.50 4.39
C ASN A 63 19.39 7.18 4.58
N ASP A 64 20.06 7.01 5.72
CA ASP A 64 20.37 5.65 6.20
C ASP A 64 19.15 5.05 6.92
N TYR A 65 19.06 3.72 6.90
CA TYR A 65 17.91 3.01 7.46
C TYR A 65 18.34 1.67 8.03
N ASP A 66 17.64 1.21 9.05
CA ASP A 66 17.83 -0.08 9.71
C ASP A 66 16.53 -0.90 9.79
N GLU A 67 15.39 -0.28 9.46
CA GLU A 67 14.09 -0.94 9.32
C GLU A 67 13.49 -0.72 7.91
N VAL A 68 12.68 -1.67 7.47
CA VAL A 68 11.98 -1.61 6.18
C VAL A 68 10.52 -2.02 6.34
N VAL A 69 9.63 -1.19 5.79
CA VAL A 69 8.23 -1.52 5.53
C VAL A 69 8.06 -1.73 4.04
N GLU A 70 8.00 -3.02 3.69
CA GLU A 70 7.80 -3.52 2.32
C GLU A 70 6.41 -3.20 1.78
N GLU A 71 6.26 -3.17 0.45
CA GLU A 71 4.96 -3.08 -0.20
C GLU A 71 4.02 -4.22 0.23
N ASP A 72 2.78 -3.85 0.57
CA ASP A 72 1.72 -4.80 0.92
C ASP A 72 0.95 -5.22 -0.33
N ASP A 73 1.33 -6.36 -0.89
CA ASP A 73 0.79 -6.94 -2.13
C ASP A 73 -0.54 -7.69 -1.96
N ARG A 74 -1.18 -7.58 -0.78
CA ARG A 74 -2.45 -8.27 -0.53
C ARG A 74 -3.57 -7.68 -1.37
N LYS A 75 -4.41 -8.56 -1.93
CA LYS A 75 -5.63 -8.11 -2.61
C LYS A 75 -6.52 -7.31 -1.68
N GLY A 76 -7.05 -6.22 -2.21
CA GLY A 76 -7.90 -5.30 -1.46
C GLY A 76 -7.15 -4.24 -0.66
N VAL A 77 -5.82 -4.17 -0.77
CA VAL A 77 -4.98 -3.04 -0.34
C VAL A 77 -4.89 -2.04 -1.50
N ILE A 78 -5.27 -0.79 -1.26
CA ILE A 78 -5.19 0.29 -2.23
C ILE A 78 -4.30 1.37 -1.64
N TYR A 79 -3.12 1.56 -2.23
CA TYR A 79 -2.23 2.67 -1.85
C TYR A 79 -2.81 4.02 -2.26
N LEU A 80 -2.52 5.05 -1.48
CA LEU A 80 -2.61 6.43 -1.93
C LEU A 80 -1.40 6.76 -2.81
N SER A 81 -1.58 7.64 -3.79
CA SER A 81 -0.56 8.07 -4.75
C SER A 81 -0.77 9.53 -5.12
N LEU A 82 0.18 10.15 -5.82
CA LEU A 82 0.08 11.51 -6.35
C LEU A 82 -0.02 11.55 -7.87
N ILE A 83 0.73 10.70 -8.56
CA ILE A 83 0.90 10.79 -10.02
C ILE A 83 0.46 9.52 -10.73
N GLY A 84 1.03 8.37 -10.38
CA GLY A 84 0.84 7.13 -11.12
C GLY A 84 -0.56 6.53 -10.98
N GLY A 85 -1.27 6.85 -9.90
CA GLY A 85 -2.64 6.41 -9.67
C GLY A 85 -3.67 7.11 -10.53
N SER A 86 -4.86 6.55 -10.64
CA SER A 86 -5.99 7.24 -11.27
C SER A 86 -7.34 6.69 -10.85
N GLN A 87 -7.37 5.41 -10.47
CA GLN A 87 -8.54 4.71 -9.97
C GLN A 87 -8.13 3.78 -8.85
N PRO A 88 -9.00 3.56 -7.85
CA PRO A 88 -8.67 2.66 -6.75
C PRO A 88 -8.61 1.23 -7.25
N THR A 89 -7.38 0.77 -7.44
CA THR A 89 -7.10 -0.55 -7.96
C THR A 89 -6.20 -1.24 -6.96
N PRO A 90 -6.63 -2.36 -6.35
CA PRO A 90 -5.77 -3.11 -5.47
C PRO A 90 -4.49 -3.53 -6.16
N ASN A 91 -3.35 -3.24 -5.52
CA ASN A 91 -2.00 -3.44 -6.06
C ASN A 91 -1.76 -2.79 -7.44
N GLY A 92 -2.60 -1.81 -7.83
CA GLY A 92 -2.27 -0.88 -8.90
C GLY A 92 -1.56 0.35 -8.34
N CYS A 93 -1.36 1.36 -9.17
CA CYS A 93 -0.59 2.54 -8.78
C CYS A 93 -1.15 3.36 -7.64
N GLY A 94 -2.43 3.17 -7.34
CA GLY A 94 -3.10 3.75 -6.20
C GLY A 94 -4.19 4.73 -6.59
N LEU A 95 -4.66 5.45 -5.58
CA LEU A 95 -5.68 6.47 -5.70
C LEU A 95 -5.02 7.84 -5.60
N ASN A 96 -5.20 8.69 -6.61
CA ASN A 96 -4.69 10.07 -6.61
C ASN A 96 -5.63 11.03 -5.86
N PRO A 97 -5.08 12.13 -5.31
CA PRO A 97 -5.90 13.22 -4.80
C PRO A 97 -6.68 13.91 -5.93
N LYS A 98 -7.88 14.39 -5.61
CA LYS A 98 -8.81 15.07 -6.52
C LYS A 98 -8.70 16.60 -6.49
N ASN A 99 -8.05 17.15 -5.47
CA ASN A 99 -7.88 18.61 -5.34
C ASN A 99 -6.72 19.12 -6.20
N ASP A 100 -6.62 20.45 -6.34
CA ASP A 100 -5.62 21.09 -7.19
C ASP A 100 -4.18 20.77 -6.72
N ALA A 101 -3.32 20.37 -7.66
CA ALA A 101 -1.94 19.99 -7.37
C ALA A 101 -1.09 21.11 -6.75
N SER A 102 -1.49 22.37 -6.90
CA SER A 102 -0.88 23.51 -6.21
C SER A 102 -1.06 23.46 -4.68
N GLN A 103 -1.95 22.61 -4.17
CA GLN A 103 -2.17 22.43 -2.73
C GLN A 103 -1.41 21.23 -2.16
N TRP A 104 -0.78 20.39 -2.98
CA TRP A 104 -0.19 19.14 -2.52
C TRP A 104 1.15 19.33 -1.81
N THR A 105 1.79 20.49 -1.96
CA THR A 105 3.04 20.85 -1.29
C THR A 105 3.15 22.36 -1.10
N GLY A 106 3.72 22.79 0.02
CA GLY A 106 4.00 24.20 0.31
C GLY A 106 5.30 24.71 -0.33
N TRP A 107 6.23 23.82 -0.67
CA TRP A 107 7.53 24.15 -1.26
C TRP A 107 8.06 23.05 -2.19
N GLY A 108 9.05 23.36 -3.03
CA GLY A 108 9.78 22.38 -3.84
C GLY A 108 8.99 21.75 -4.99
N GLY A 109 7.71 22.12 -5.16
CA GLY A 109 6.84 21.57 -6.20
C GLY A 109 7.27 21.90 -7.63
N PRO A 110 6.71 21.18 -8.63
CA PRO A 110 5.62 20.21 -8.50
C PRO A 110 6.08 18.85 -7.96
N LEU A 111 5.18 18.15 -7.25
CA LEU A 111 5.33 16.72 -6.99
C LEU A 111 5.09 15.98 -8.30
N ASN A 112 6.05 15.14 -8.71
CA ASN A 112 6.05 14.50 -10.04
C ASN A 112 6.44 13.02 -10.00
N PHE A 113 6.72 12.48 -8.82
CA PHE A 113 7.01 11.07 -8.58
C PHE A 113 6.27 10.57 -7.33
N ASP A 114 5.92 9.29 -7.30
CA ASP A 114 5.39 8.57 -6.14
C ASP A 114 6.52 7.85 -5.38
N ASN A 115 6.28 7.50 -4.11
CA ASN A 115 7.22 6.78 -3.21
C ASN A 115 8.56 7.49 -2.95
N VAL A 116 8.60 8.78 -3.20
CA VAL A 116 9.73 9.63 -2.88
C VAL A 116 9.29 10.87 -2.15
N THR A 117 10.26 11.43 -1.46
CA THR A 117 10.23 12.73 -0.82
C THR A 117 10.22 13.87 -1.85
N ILE A 118 9.99 15.09 -1.36
CA ILE A 118 10.14 16.30 -2.16
C ILE A 118 11.61 16.67 -2.40
N GLY A 119 12.54 16.23 -1.54
CA GLY A 119 13.94 16.60 -1.59
C GLY A 119 14.19 18.08 -1.37
N GLU A 120 15.45 18.49 -1.45
CA GLU A 120 15.93 19.87 -1.36
C GLU A 120 15.72 20.67 -2.67
N GLY A 121 14.52 20.59 -3.27
CA GLY A 121 14.11 21.44 -4.40
C GLY A 121 13.40 20.74 -5.55
N THR A 122 13.20 21.49 -6.64
CA THR A 122 12.27 21.15 -7.73
C THR A 122 12.62 19.90 -8.57
N THR A 123 13.77 19.27 -8.33
CA THR A 123 14.23 18.10 -9.10
C THR A 123 14.97 17.05 -8.25
N THR A 124 15.12 17.28 -6.95
CA THR A 124 15.76 16.32 -6.04
C THR A 124 14.71 15.38 -5.51
N ARG A 125 15.00 14.08 -5.46
CA ARG A 125 14.10 13.10 -4.84
C ARG A 125 14.95 12.22 -3.94
N ASN A 126 14.36 11.75 -2.86
CA ASN A 126 14.95 10.73 -2.02
C ASN A 126 13.89 9.69 -1.68
N HIS A 127 14.32 8.48 -1.33
CA HIS A 127 13.39 7.47 -0.84
C HIS A 127 12.76 7.91 0.49
N ILE A 128 11.57 7.39 0.76
CA ILE A 128 10.83 7.72 1.99
C ILE A 128 11.45 6.98 3.16
N VAL A 129 12.27 7.70 3.93
CA VAL A 129 12.81 7.24 5.21
C VAL A 129 12.32 8.19 6.30
N ILE A 130 11.77 7.63 7.38
CA ILE A 130 11.29 8.38 8.55
C ILE A 130 11.81 7.63 9.79
N GLY A 131 12.64 8.28 10.61
CA GLY A 131 13.12 7.67 11.84
C GLY A 131 13.91 6.37 11.62
N GLY A 132 14.73 6.30 10.58
CA GLY A 132 15.48 5.09 10.22
C GLY A 132 14.66 3.99 9.55
N THR A 133 13.35 4.19 9.34
CA THR A 133 12.49 3.22 8.65
C THR A 133 12.30 3.61 7.19
N LEU A 134 12.75 2.76 6.27
CA LEU A 134 12.44 2.87 4.84
C LEU A 134 11.02 2.37 4.54
N PHE A 135 10.25 3.15 3.79
CA PHE A 135 8.95 2.73 3.27
C PHE A 135 9.00 2.60 1.75
N GLU A 136 8.72 1.42 1.21
CA GLU A 136 8.69 1.20 -0.25
C GLU A 136 7.57 1.96 -0.95
N ARG A 137 6.50 2.27 -0.20
CA ARG A 137 5.32 2.98 -0.69
C ARG A 137 5.04 4.16 0.21
N GLY A 138 4.69 5.31 -0.36
CA GLY A 138 4.32 6.48 0.44
C GLY A 138 4.23 7.78 -0.37
N ILE A 139 4.01 8.86 0.37
CA ILE A 139 3.85 10.21 -0.14
C ILE A 139 4.80 11.12 0.60
N GLY A 140 5.73 11.74 -0.13
CA GLY A 140 6.55 12.82 0.38
C GLY A 140 6.11 14.18 -0.13
N SER A 141 6.11 15.18 0.76
CA SER A 141 5.71 16.55 0.46
C SER A 141 6.49 17.54 1.32
N HIS A 142 6.08 18.81 1.26
CA HIS A 142 6.54 19.86 2.16
C HIS A 142 5.33 20.56 2.79
N ALA A 143 5.34 20.85 4.09
CA ALA A 143 4.29 21.65 4.71
C ALA A 143 4.24 23.09 4.11
N ILE A 144 3.09 23.74 4.03
CA ILE A 144 1.75 23.24 4.31
C ILE A 144 1.20 22.53 3.07
N ALA A 145 0.62 21.35 3.26
CA ALA A 145 0.05 20.54 2.18
C ALA A 145 -1.36 20.05 2.54
N THR A 146 -2.23 19.96 1.52
CA THR A 146 -3.55 19.35 1.62
C THR A 146 -3.76 18.37 0.47
N LEU A 147 -4.06 17.12 0.83
CA LEU A 147 -4.41 16.05 -0.10
C LEU A 147 -5.85 15.62 0.16
N VAL A 148 -6.68 15.57 -0.89
CA VAL A 148 -8.09 15.19 -0.78
C VAL A 148 -8.37 14.02 -1.71
N TYR A 149 -8.79 12.89 -1.18
CA TYR A 149 -9.05 11.66 -1.94
C TYR A 149 -10.55 11.36 -2.02
N ASP A 150 -11.01 10.94 -3.19
CA ASP A 150 -12.39 10.46 -3.40
C ASP A 150 -12.52 9.00 -2.99
N LEU A 151 -13.30 8.73 -1.95
CA LEU A 151 -13.54 7.39 -1.43
C LEU A 151 -14.75 6.69 -2.06
N SER A 152 -15.44 7.31 -3.03
CA SER A 152 -16.66 6.77 -3.61
C SER A 152 -16.46 5.61 -4.59
N GLY A 153 -15.23 5.37 -5.03
CA GLY A 153 -14.87 4.37 -6.04
C GLY A 153 -14.87 2.91 -5.56
N ASP A 154 -14.80 2.66 -4.25
CA ASP A 154 -14.85 1.31 -3.67
C ASP A 154 -15.39 1.32 -2.22
N LYS A 155 -15.43 0.16 -1.56
CA LYS A 155 -15.86 -0.03 -0.16
C LYS A 155 -14.65 -0.23 0.74
N TYR A 156 -13.99 0.87 1.07
CA TYR A 156 -12.93 0.87 2.08
C TYR A 156 -13.53 0.75 3.48
N LEU A 157 -12.80 0.05 4.35
CA LEU A 157 -13.19 -0.22 5.73
C LEU A 157 -12.20 0.35 6.73
N ARG A 158 -10.94 0.54 6.34
CA ARG A 158 -9.87 1.04 7.21
C ARG A 158 -8.83 1.80 6.40
N PHE A 159 -8.22 2.80 7.03
CA PHE A 159 -7.03 3.48 6.57
C PHE A 159 -5.86 3.13 7.51
N GLU A 160 -4.67 2.92 6.95
CA GLU A 160 -3.42 2.71 7.66
C GLU A 160 -2.31 3.54 7.00
N ALA A 161 -1.43 4.13 7.79
CA ALA A 161 -0.23 4.84 7.33
C ALA A 161 0.76 5.04 8.50
N TYR A 162 1.90 5.62 8.19
CA TYR A 162 2.86 6.17 9.13
C TYR A 162 3.15 7.62 8.74
N VAL A 163 3.28 8.53 9.72
CA VAL A 163 3.57 9.94 9.46
C VAL A 163 4.80 10.40 10.22
N GLY A 164 5.53 11.33 9.63
CA GLY A 164 6.68 11.95 10.26
C GLY A 164 7.42 12.86 9.30
N MET A 165 8.63 13.25 9.69
CA MET A 165 9.53 14.04 8.87
C MET A 165 10.47 13.13 8.10
N SER A 166 10.83 13.50 6.87
CA SER A 166 11.83 12.74 6.14
C SER A 166 13.23 12.91 6.73
N ASP A 167 13.98 11.81 6.76
CA ASP A 167 15.40 11.78 7.17
C ASP A 167 16.36 12.31 6.09
N GLU A 168 15.84 12.83 4.98
CA GLU A 168 16.62 13.33 3.85
C GLU A 168 17.28 14.70 4.10
N LYS A 169 16.96 15.31 5.25
CA LYS A 169 17.33 16.67 5.62
C LYS A 169 18.80 16.98 5.32
N ASP A 170 19.07 18.10 4.66
CA ASP A 170 20.45 18.59 4.51
C ASP A 170 21.02 18.98 5.89
N PRO A 171 22.02 18.27 6.45
CA PRO A 171 22.59 18.60 7.75
C PRO A 171 23.27 19.98 7.77
N GLY A 172 23.68 20.49 6.60
CA GLY A 172 24.33 21.79 6.43
C GLY A 172 23.37 22.97 6.37
N GLY A 173 22.11 22.74 6.00
CA GLY A 173 21.08 23.77 5.82
C GLY A 173 19.92 23.68 6.81
N CYS A 174 19.44 22.45 7.06
CA CYS A 174 18.25 22.17 7.86
C CYS A 174 18.54 21.60 9.24
N GLY A 175 19.79 21.22 9.55
CA GLY A 175 20.22 20.81 10.89
C GLY A 175 19.40 19.64 11.45
N ALA A 176 18.50 19.93 12.41
CA ALA A 176 17.61 18.95 13.04
C ALA A 176 16.40 18.55 12.18
N GLY A 177 16.20 19.20 11.02
CA GLY A 177 14.97 19.12 10.22
C GLY A 177 13.92 20.15 10.68
N GLY A 178 12.82 20.22 9.94
CA GLY A 178 11.65 21.03 10.30
C GLY A 178 10.68 20.31 11.24
N THR A 179 9.46 20.83 11.34
CA THR A 179 8.38 20.24 12.13
C THR A 179 7.09 20.12 11.36
N SER A 180 6.24 19.14 11.68
CA SER A 180 4.93 19.03 11.04
C SER A 180 3.90 18.39 11.96
N ASP A 181 2.65 18.79 11.80
CA ASP A 181 1.51 18.11 12.40
C ASP A 181 0.58 17.58 11.31
N PHE A 182 -0.02 16.41 11.54
CA PHE A 182 -0.82 15.70 10.55
C PHE A 182 -2.26 15.58 11.03
N THR A 183 -3.21 16.04 10.21
CA THR A 183 -4.64 15.88 10.49
C THR A 183 -5.29 15.09 9.37
N PHE A 184 -6.01 14.03 9.75
CA PHE A 184 -6.79 13.18 8.85
C PHE A 184 -8.26 13.35 9.18
N SER A 185 -9.08 13.55 8.16
CA SER A 185 -10.53 13.67 8.33
C SER A 185 -11.29 12.86 7.28
N ILE A 186 -12.40 12.26 7.72
CA ILE A 186 -13.36 11.58 6.85
C ILE A 186 -14.63 12.42 6.77
N ASP A 187 -15.00 12.82 5.55
CA ASP A 187 -16.15 13.69 5.28
C ASP A 187 -16.16 14.95 6.18
N GLY A 188 -14.98 15.55 6.37
CA GLY A 188 -14.76 16.75 7.18
C GLY A 188 -14.79 16.55 8.70
N LYS A 189 -14.88 15.30 9.20
CA LYS A 189 -14.75 14.97 10.62
C LYS A 189 -13.37 14.42 10.90
N GLU A 190 -12.69 14.99 11.88
CA GLU A 190 -11.38 14.50 12.34
C GLU A 190 -11.46 13.02 12.73
N ALA A 191 -10.61 12.21 12.11
CA ALA A 191 -10.42 10.79 12.38
C ALA A 191 -9.11 10.56 13.15
N PHE A 192 -8.09 11.38 12.88
CA PHE A 192 -6.81 11.35 13.57
C PHE A 192 -6.16 12.74 13.52
N LYS A 193 -5.43 13.09 14.59
CA LYS A 193 -4.56 14.26 14.63
C LYS A 193 -3.30 13.91 15.43
N SER A 194 -2.12 14.17 14.87
CA SER A 194 -0.85 13.98 15.57
C SER A 194 -0.56 15.16 16.51
N GLU A 195 0.40 14.95 17.42
CA GLU A 195 1.18 16.06 17.98
C GLU A 195 2.10 16.67 16.91
N THR A 196 2.77 17.77 17.22
CA THR A 196 3.83 18.30 16.36
C THR A 196 5.02 17.34 16.38
N LEU A 197 5.45 16.87 15.21
CA LEU A 197 6.54 15.92 15.03
C LEU A 197 7.76 16.67 14.50
N PRO A 198 8.88 16.74 15.25
CA PRO A 198 10.13 17.28 14.73
C PRO A 198 10.89 16.23 13.91
N GLY A 199 11.85 16.67 13.09
CA GLY A 199 12.71 15.77 12.32
C GLY A 199 13.80 15.05 13.12
N SER A 200 14.08 15.50 14.34
CA SER A 200 14.96 14.82 15.29
C SER A 200 14.72 15.36 16.70
N ASP A 201 14.99 14.54 17.71
CA ASP A 201 15.02 14.93 19.11
C ASP A 201 16.18 14.23 19.81
N GLY A 202 16.86 14.91 20.73
CA GLY A 202 17.96 14.31 21.49
C GLY A 202 19.18 13.85 20.67
N GLY A 203 19.25 14.16 19.37
CA GLY A 203 20.30 13.67 18.47
C GLY A 203 19.97 12.34 17.77
N GLU A 204 18.70 11.95 17.76
CA GLU A 204 18.16 10.79 17.05
C GLU A 204 17.04 11.24 16.09
N ASN A 205 16.83 10.51 14.99
CA ASN A 205 15.68 10.77 14.14
C ASN A 205 14.39 10.42 14.90
N VAL A 206 13.30 11.17 14.67
CA VAL A 206 12.01 10.85 15.31
C VAL A 206 11.33 9.72 14.54
N GLU A 207 11.01 8.64 15.26
CA GLU A 207 10.28 7.50 14.72
C GLU A 207 8.94 7.88 14.08
N ALA A 208 8.56 7.15 13.03
CA ALA A 208 7.30 7.35 12.35
C ALA A 208 6.10 7.01 13.25
N VAL A 209 5.09 7.88 13.29
CA VAL A 209 3.88 7.68 14.08
C VAL A 209 2.84 6.91 13.25
N LYS A 210 2.41 5.75 13.74
CA LYS A 210 1.34 4.97 13.09
C LYS A 210 0.00 5.70 13.15
N VAL A 211 -0.66 5.80 12.00
CA VAL A 211 -2.03 6.31 11.84
C VAL A 211 -2.93 5.15 11.38
N GLU A 212 -4.00 4.90 12.13
CA GLU A 212 -4.97 3.86 11.78
C GLU A 212 -6.37 4.25 12.25
N PHE A 213 -7.35 4.17 11.37
CA PHE A 213 -8.75 4.39 11.73
C PHE A 213 -9.72 3.67 10.79
N ASP A 214 -10.89 3.33 11.32
CA ASP A 214 -11.96 2.72 10.54
C ASP A 214 -12.66 3.77 9.66
N ILE A 215 -13.01 3.39 8.43
CA ILE A 215 -13.71 4.24 7.48
C ILE A 215 -15.22 3.93 7.56
N PRO A 216 -16.06 4.91 7.94
CA PRO A 216 -17.50 4.73 7.97
C PRO A 216 -18.06 4.28 6.62
N THR A 217 -19.03 3.36 6.67
CA THR A 217 -19.72 2.91 5.44
C THR A 217 -20.34 4.07 4.70
N GLY A 218 -20.01 4.20 3.42
CA GLY A 218 -20.55 5.24 2.56
C GLY A 218 -19.80 6.57 2.60
N ALA A 219 -18.69 6.65 3.34
CA ALA A 219 -17.77 7.78 3.31
C ALA A 219 -17.38 8.16 1.87
N LYS A 220 -17.14 9.44 1.63
CA LYS A 220 -16.88 10.00 0.29
C LYS A 220 -15.54 10.66 0.17
N GLU A 221 -14.95 11.10 1.27
CA GLU A 221 -13.75 11.90 1.21
C GLU A 221 -12.82 11.59 2.38
N LEU A 222 -11.54 11.39 2.06
CA LEU A 222 -10.43 11.49 3.00
C LEU A 222 -9.69 12.79 2.71
N THR A 223 -9.54 13.64 3.71
CA THR A 223 -8.66 14.80 3.64
C THR A 223 -7.50 14.62 4.60
N ILE A 224 -6.28 14.81 4.09
CA ILE A 224 -5.03 14.79 4.84
C ILE A 224 -4.43 16.19 4.77
N VAL A 225 -4.13 16.78 5.92
CA VAL A 225 -3.43 18.07 6.04
C VAL A 225 -2.11 17.84 6.73
N MET A 226 -1.03 18.36 6.13
CA MET A 226 0.30 18.45 6.73
C MET A 226 0.51 19.93 7.09
N GLY A 227 0.50 20.23 8.38
CA GLY A 227 0.73 21.56 8.95
C GLY A 227 2.20 21.84 9.19
N ASP A 228 2.51 23.09 9.54
CA ASP A 228 3.86 23.63 9.76
C ASP A 228 4.25 23.63 11.25
N GLY A 229 3.57 22.84 12.10
CA GLY A 229 3.85 22.76 13.52
C GLY A 229 3.63 24.04 14.33
N GLY A 230 3.22 25.13 13.68
CA GLY A 230 3.06 26.47 14.27
C GLY A 230 4.33 27.33 14.28
N ASP A 231 5.45 26.88 13.70
CA ASP A 231 6.70 27.65 13.60
C ASP A 231 7.06 28.10 12.18
N GLY A 232 6.19 27.80 11.21
CA GLY A 232 6.34 28.17 9.81
C GLY A 232 7.09 27.09 9.03
N ASN A 233 7.04 27.14 7.70
CA ASN A 233 7.42 25.98 6.88
C ASN A 233 8.94 25.81 6.62
N GLY A 234 9.78 26.00 7.63
CA GLY A 234 11.22 25.87 7.46
C GLY A 234 11.69 24.42 7.53
N CYS A 235 12.10 23.84 6.39
CA CYS A 235 12.62 22.45 6.32
C CYS A 235 11.58 21.37 6.69
N ASP A 236 10.29 21.67 6.54
CA ASP A 236 9.17 20.79 6.86
C ASP A 236 8.92 19.76 5.76
N HIS A 237 9.84 18.82 5.57
CA HIS A 237 9.74 17.73 4.59
C HIS A 237 8.78 16.64 5.09
N SER A 238 7.50 17.01 5.21
CA SER A 238 6.41 16.18 5.73
C SER A 238 6.19 14.96 4.86
N THR A 239 6.18 13.78 5.48
CA THR A 239 6.16 12.52 4.75
C THR A 239 5.17 11.53 5.38
N ILE A 240 4.53 10.74 4.52
CA ILE A 240 3.58 9.70 4.90
C ILE A 240 4.06 8.37 4.30
N GLY A 241 4.52 7.45 5.15
CA GLY A 241 4.87 6.08 4.79
C GLY A 241 3.66 5.14 4.74
N ASP A 242 3.68 4.17 3.83
CA ASP A 242 2.72 3.06 3.71
C ASP A 242 1.24 3.48 3.73
N ALA A 243 0.90 4.62 3.12
CA ALA A 243 -0.45 5.18 3.14
C ALA A 243 -1.43 4.35 2.30
N LYS A 244 -2.33 3.60 2.94
CA LYS A 244 -3.21 2.64 2.27
C LYS A 244 -4.63 2.59 2.83
N LEU A 245 -5.55 2.26 1.92
CA LEU A 245 -6.95 1.96 2.17
C LEU A 245 -7.16 0.45 2.08
N LEU A 246 -7.88 -0.12 3.05
CA LEU A 246 -8.14 -1.55 3.14
C LEU A 246 -9.62 -1.85 2.89
N THR A 247 -9.89 -2.79 2.00
CA THR A 247 -11.23 -3.33 1.76
C THR A 247 -11.49 -4.59 2.60
N ALA A 248 -12.72 -5.12 2.53
CA ALA A 248 -13.04 -6.41 3.13
C ALA A 248 -12.13 -7.56 2.67
N GLN A 249 -11.58 -7.47 1.44
CA GLN A 249 -10.68 -8.49 0.92
C GLN A 249 -9.32 -8.47 1.61
N ALA A 250 -8.75 -7.29 1.87
CA ALA A 250 -7.49 -7.16 2.59
C ALA A 250 -7.62 -7.56 4.06
N LEU A 251 -8.78 -7.30 4.66
CA LEU A 251 -9.08 -7.65 6.05
C LEU A 251 -9.56 -9.10 6.23
N ALA A 252 -9.91 -9.79 5.14
CA ALA A 252 -10.21 -11.20 5.21
C ALA A 252 -8.90 -11.95 5.49
N VAL A 253 -8.77 -12.51 6.69
CA VAL A 253 -7.64 -13.37 7.05
C VAL A 253 -7.49 -14.46 5.98
N GLU A 254 -6.40 -14.40 5.21
CA GLU A 254 -5.95 -15.50 4.36
C GLU A 254 -5.93 -16.77 5.23
N PRO A 255 -6.72 -17.82 4.91
CA PRO A 255 -6.80 -19.02 5.74
C PRO A 255 -5.46 -19.76 5.86
N ALA A 256 -4.40 -19.33 5.19
CA ALA A 256 -3.05 -19.88 5.29
C ALA A 256 -2.39 -19.70 6.67
N ASN A 257 -2.73 -18.65 7.44
CA ASN A 257 -2.12 -18.39 8.75
C ASN A 257 -3.03 -18.64 9.96
N LYS A 258 -4.21 -19.23 9.74
CA LYS A 258 -4.86 -19.98 10.82
C LYS A 258 -4.16 -21.34 10.88
N LEU A 259 -3.10 -21.45 11.70
CA LEU A 259 -2.88 -22.73 12.37
C LEU A 259 -4.26 -23.15 12.91
N PRO A 260 -4.81 -24.32 12.54
CA PRO A 260 -6.07 -24.78 13.08
C PRO A 260 -5.83 -24.91 14.58
N THR A 261 -6.22 -23.90 15.34
CA THR A 261 -6.27 -24.02 16.78
C THR A 261 -7.27 -25.12 17.04
N ILE A 262 -6.76 -26.18 17.66
CA ILE A 262 -7.39 -27.48 17.88
C ILE A 262 -8.50 -27.32 18.93
N TRP A 263 -9.50 -26.50 18.62
CA TRP A 263 -10.71 -26.29 19.42
C TRP A 263 -11.97 -26.71 18.65
N GLY A 264 -11.86 -26.99 17.36
CA GLY A 264 -12.96 -27.49 16.51
C GLY A 264 -13.21 -29.01 16.57
N HIS A 265 -12.30 -29.80 17.17
CA HIS A 265 -12.42 -31.28 17.20
C HIS A 265 -12.93 -31.87 18.53
N LEU A 266 -13.45 -31.05 19.46
CA LEU A 266 -13.91 -31.51 20.79
C LEU A 266 -15.41 -31.27 21.06
N LYS A 267 -16.26 -31.33 20.03
CA LYS A 267 -17.73 -31.38 20.20
C LYS A 267 -18.42 -32.44 19.34
N GLU A 268 -17.76 -33.57 19.12
CA GLU A 268 -18.42 -34.75 18.52
C GLU A 268 -18.20 -36.05 19.31
N SER A 269 -17.80 -35.96 20.59
CA SER A 269 -17.77 -37.12 21.46
C SER A 269 -18.12 -36.74 22.91
N TYR A 270 -19.40 -36.50 23.17
CA TYR A 270 -20.12 -36.88 24.40
C TYR A 270 -21.61 -37.00 24.07
#